data_AF-A0A943FTB3-F1
#
_entry.id   AF-A0A943FTB3-F1
#
_cell.length_a   1.000
_cell.length_b   1.000
_cell.length_c   1.000
_cell.angle_alpha   90.00
_cell.angle_beta   90.00
_cell.angle_gamma   90.00
#
_symmetry.space_group_name_H-M   'P 1'
#
loop_
_entity.id
_entity.type
_entity.pdbx_description
1 polymer ?
#
loop_
_entity_poly.entity_id
_entity_poly.type
_entity_poly.pdbx_seq_one_letter_code
_entity_poly.pdbx_strand_id
1 'polypeptide(L)'
;MVKRWCAALLCALLTVSLTGCGSLLNREWYEVKDHSPTYYEGEGRDVLRADTYQDLVNNILIFVGNHAEEGTIWLYYAQEGLDAGDAAEKACREVEKDTPMGSYAVSYIQYTVDDSARNYSEITVTIGYKKTEQQLIDIVHATNVSALHDLLTEAAQAGKTELVVQLSAFEGQSYQVQQTVYQVQSAMGGSGWVTNFYPNAANAGVVEILMR
;
A
#
# COMPACT_ATOMS: atom_id res chain seq x y z
N MET A 1 -65.00 19.43 -24.57
CA MET A 1 -64.05 20.10 -23.65
C MET A 1 -63.09 19.15 -22.91
N VAL A 2 -63.24 17.82 -22.97
CA VAL A 2 -62.43 16.87 -22.16
C VAL A 2 -61.02 16.56 -22.73
N LYS A 3 -60.84 16.63 -24.06
CA LYS A 3 -59.59 16.17 -24.71
C LYS A 3 -58.38 17.10 -24.54
N ARG A 4 -58.59 18.39 -24.25
CA ARG A 4 -57.52 19.39 -24.02
C ARG A 4 -56.95 19.33 -22.60
N TRP A 5 -57.71 18.79 -21.65
CA TRP A 5 -57.33 18.71 -20.24
C TRP A 5 -56.45 17.47 -19.97
N CYS A 6 -56.65 16.38 -20.71
CA CYS A 6 -55.80 15.19 -20.63
C CYS A 6 -54.35 15.45 -21.09
N ALA A 7 -54.14 16.30 -22.10
CA ALA A 7 -52.80 16.64 -22.58
C ALA A 7 -52.03 17.53 -21.60
N ALA A 8 -52.72 18.46 -20.93
CA ALA A 8 -52.11 19.32 -19.91
C ALA A 8 -51.72 18.54 -18.64
N LEU A 9 -52.55 17.56 -18.23
CA LEU A 9 -52.26 16.67 -17.10
C LEU A 9 -51.11 15.70 -17.36
N LEU A 10 -50.95 15.21 -18.60
CA LEU A 10 -49.83 14.34 -18.98
C LEU A 10 -48.49 15.10 -19.03
N CYS A 11 -48.48 16.34 -19.52
CA CYS A 11 -47.28 17.18 -19.50
C CYS A 11 -46.88 17.60 -18.08
N ALA A 12 -47.85 17.84 -17.19
CA ALA A 12 -47.58 18.16 -15.78
C ALA A 12 -47.07 16.96 -14.97
N LEU A 13 -47.49 15.72 -15.31
CA LEU A 13 -46.94 14.52 -14.69
C LEU A 13 -45.51 14.23 -15.17
N LEU A 14 -45.19 14.51 -16.44
CA LEU A 14 -43.84 14.34 -17.00
C LEU A 14 -42.83 15.34 -16.43
N THR A 15 -43.23 16.55 -16.05
CA THR A 15 -42.32 17.53 -15.44
C THR A 15 -42.00 17.22 -13.97
N VAL A 16 -42.88 16.52 -13.25
CA VAL A 16 -42.64 16.08 -11.87
C VAL A 16 -41.71 14.87 -11.80
N SER A 17 -41.65 14.05 -12.85
CA SER A 17 -40.73 12.91 -12.94
C SER A 17 -39.28 13.29 -13.30
N LEU A 18 -39.03 14.56 -13.64
CA LEU A 18 -37.70 15.08 -14.00
C LEU A 18 -37.01 15.86 -12.88
N THR A 19 -37.55 15.95 -11.66
CA THR A 19 -36.74 16.31 -10.49
C THR A 19 -35.90 15.10 -10.10
N GLY A 20 -34.88 14.87 -10.93
CA GLY A 20 -33.88 13.83 -10.77
C GLY A 20 -33.18 13.94 -9.43
N CYS A 21 -33.15 12.82 -8.71
CA CYS A 21 -31.95 12.23 -8.12
C CYS A 21 -30.87 13.20 -7.59
N GLY A 22 -31.24 14.21 -6.80
CA GLY A 22 -30.28 15.13 -6.19
C GLY A 22 -29.62 14.59 -4.91
N SER A 23 -30.13 13.48 -4.36
CA SER A 23 -29.78 12.99 -3.02
C SER A 23 -29.00 11.68 -2.97
N LEU A 24 -28.54 11.16 -4.12
CA LEU A 24 -27.77 9.91 -4.20
C LEU A 24 -26.26 10.09 -4.42
N LEU A 25 -25.76 11.33 -4.28
CA LEU A 25 -24.33 11.61 -4.24
C LEU A 25 -24.01 12.38 -2.95
N ASN A 26 -24.29 11.79 -1.79
CA ASN A 26 -23.45 12.06 -0.63
C ASN A 26 -22.12 11.33 -0.87
N ARG A 27 -21.37 11.83 -1.85
CA ARG A 27 -20.02 11.40 -2.11
C ARG A 27 -19.22 12.08 -1.01
N GLU A 28 -18.84 11.32 0.01
CA GLU A 28 -17.68 11.71 0.82
C GLU A 28 -16.53 11.88 -0.17
N TRP A 29 -16.27 13.12 -0.51
CA TRP A 29 -15.08 13.49 -1.23
C TRP A 29 -13.95 13.27 -0.24
N TYR A 30 -13.37 12.08 -0.24
CA TYR A 30 -12.02 11.93 0.25
C TYR A 30 -11.14 12.58 -0.81
N GLU A 31 -10.53 13.69 -0.45
CA GLU A 31 -9.51 14.32 -1.27
C GLU A 31 -8.28 13.42 -1.18
N VAL A 32 -7.99 12.66 -2.24
CA VAL A 32 -6.65 12.12 -2.44
C VAL A 32 -5.78 13.32 -2.79
N LYS A 33 -5.17 13.93 -1.78
CA LYS A 33 -4.02 14.78 -2.04
C LYS A 33 -2.98 13.92 -2.72
N ASP A 34 -2.40 14.44 -3.80
CA ASP A 34 -1.13 13.93 -4.29
C ASP A 34 -0.21 13.71 -3.08
N HIS A 35 0.50 12.59 -3.05
CA HIS A 35 1.58 12.41 -2.08
C HIS A 35 2.47 13.64 -2.19
N SER A 36 2.37 14.57 -1.24
CA SER A 36 3.27 15.69 -1.14
C SER A 36 4.58 15.07 -0.67
N PRO A 37 5.55 14.84 -1.56
CA PRO A 37 6.86 14.47 -1.11
C PRO A 37 7.45 15.81 -0.69
N THR A 38 7.07 16.30 0.48
CA THR A 38 7.70 17.50 1.03
C THR A 38 9.06 17.05 1.56
N TYR A 39 9.92 16.69 0.60
CA TYR A 39 11.33 16.49 0.78
C TYR A 39 11.92 17.87 0.98
N TYR A 40 11.96 18.32 2.23
CA TYR A 40 12.66 19.54 2.58
C TYR A 40 14.16 19.22 2.52
N GLU A 41 14.80 19.58 1.41
CA GLU A 41 16.27 19.60 1.30
C GLU A 41 16.82 20.62 2.28
N GLY A 42 17.20 20.16 3.47
CA GLY A 42 18.10 20.82 4.38
C GLY A 42 19.21 19.84 4.70
N GLU A 43 20.42 20.09 4.21
CA GLU A 43 21.60 19.27 4.42
C GLU A 43 21.75 18.90 5.91
N GLY A 44 21.55 17.61 6.23
CA GLY A 44 21.97 17.01 7.50
C GLY A 44 20.91 16.70 8.57
N ARG A 45 19.68 16.27 8.23
CA ARG A 45 18.80 15.64 9.23
C ARG A 45 18.05 14.41 8.71
N ASP A 46 18.36 13.25 9.27
CA ASP A 46 17.69 11.94 9.17
C ASP A 46 16.26 11.94 9.75
N VAL A 47 15.55 13.06 9.64
CA VAL A 47 14.30 13.33 10.36
C VAL A 47 13.19 13.65 9.36
N LEU A 48 12.15 12.81 9.34
CA LEU A 48 10.96 13.00 8.51
C LEU A 48 9.85 13.74 9.29
N ARG A 49 8.95 14.40 8.57
CA ARG A 49 7.79 15.08 9.17
C ARG A 49 6.52 14.30 8.88
N ALA A 50 5.67 14.12 9.89
CA ALA A 50 4.33 13.57 9.75
C ALA A 50 3.29 14.55 10.31
N ASP A 51 2.30 14.91 9.49
CA ASP A 51 1.17 15.75 9.90
C ASP A 51 -0.09 14.90 10.16
N THR A 52 -0.18 13.72 9.54
CA THR A 52 -1.28 12.76 9.66
C THR A 52 -0.79 11.37 10.06
N TYR A 53 -1.72 10.48 10.44
CA TYR A 53 -1.42 9.07 10.70
C TYR A 53 -0.80 8.40 9.47
N GLN A 54 -1.35 8.68 8.29
CA GLN A 54 -0.86 8.08 7.07
C GLN A 54 0.54 8.57 6.71
N ASP A 55 0.89 9.83 7.02
CA ASP A 55 2.26 10.32 6.86
C ASP A 55 3.22 9.56 7.78
N LEU A 56 2.81 9.24 9.01
CA LEU A 56 3.62 8.43 9.92
C LEU A 56 3.87 7.03 9.36
N VAL A 57 2.82 6.34 8.87
CA VAL A 57 2.94 5.03 8.22
C VAL A 57 3.86 5.11 6.99
N ASN A 58 3.68 6.13 6.15
CA ASN A 58 4.46 6.31 4.92
C ASN A 58 5.94 6.63 5.23
N ASN A 59 6.21 7.45 6.25
CA ASN A 59 7.58 7.77 6.67
C ASN A 59 8.33 6.55 7.18
N ILE A 60 7.66 5.68 7.96
CA ILE A 60 8.23 4.40 8.35
C ILE A 60 8.50 3.53 7.11
N LEU A 61 7.59 3.52 6.12
CA LEU A 61 7.81 2.80 4.86
C LEU A 61 8.98 3.36 4.03
N ILE A 62 9.26 4.67 4.10
CA ILE A 62 10.46 5.26 3.48
C ILE A 62 11.73 4.68 4.12
N PHE A 63 11.79 4.58 5.45
CA PHE A 63 12.91 3.93 6.13
C PHE A 63 13.02 2.45 5.76
N VAL A 64 11.89 1.73 5.69
CA VAL A 64 11.86 0.34 5.22
C VAL A 64 12.44 0.21 3.81
N GLY A 65 11.99 1.05 2.86
CA GLY A 65 12.45 1.04 1.47
C GLY A 65 13.93 1.40 1.32
N ASN A 66 14.46 2.25 2.19
CA ASN A 66 15.87 2.62 2.24
C ASN A 66 16.73 1.64 3.06
N HIS A 67 16.15 0.55 3.58
CA HIS A 67 16.81 -0.40 4.48
C HIS A 67 17.49 0.27 5.71
N ALA A 68 16.91 1.35 6.23
CA ALA A 68 17.44 2.07 7.38
C ALA A 68 17.17 1.32 8.69
N GLU A 69 18.21 1.06 9.49
CA GLU A 69 18.06 0.41 10.80
C GLU A 69 17.44 1.33 11.87
N GLU A 70 17.55 2.63 11.69
CA GLU A 70 17.01 3.65 12.59
C GLU A 70 16.53 4.87 11.79
N GLY A 71 15.50 5.55 12.28
CA GLY A 71 15.02 6.81 11.70
C GLY A 71 14.18 7.61 12.67
N THR A 72 14.16 8.93 12.50
CA THR A 72 13.42 9.85 13.38
C THR A 72 12.27 10.52 12.62
N ILE A 73 11.12 10.68 13.27
CA ILE A 73 9.92 11.30 12.71
C ILE A 73 9.39 12.33 13.70
N TRP A 74 9.20 13.57 13.25
CA TRP A 74 8.49 14.59 14.00
C TRP A 74 7.01 14.56 13.65
N LEU A 75 6.21 14.19 14.65
CA LEU A 75 4.78 14.01 14.53
C LEU A 75 4.03 15.26 15.03
N TYR A 76 3.36 15.97 14.12
CA TYR A 76 2.56 17.18 14.38
C TYR A 76 1.06 16.83 14.52
N TYR A 77 0.75 15.84 15.35
CA TYR A 77 -0.51 15.09 15.31
C TYR A 77 -1.56 15.53 16.35
N ALA A 78 -1.45 16.78 16.82
CA ALA A 78 -2.35 17.33 17.86
C ALA A 78 -3.83 17.43 17.44
N GLN A 79 -4.16 17.33 16.14
CA GLN A 79 -5.50 17.56 15.62
C GLN A 79 -6.41 16.32 15.62
N GLU A 80 -5.86 15.11 15.73
CA GLU A 80 -6.63 13.86 15.63
C GLU A 80 -7.00 13.26 17.01
N GLY A 81 -6.62 13.91 18.12
CA GLY A 81 -7.01 13.51 19.47
C GLY A 81 -6.45 12.16 19.94
N LEU A 82 -5.48 11.62 19.22
CA LEU A 82 -4.76 10.39 19.54
C LEU A 82 -3.41 10.73 20.18
N ASP A 83 -3.02 9.92 21.18
CA ASP A 83 -1.71 10.00 21.81
C ASP A 83 -0.60 9.61 20.81
N ALA A 84 0.55 10.28 20.89
CA ALA A 84 1.67 10.04 19.97
C ALA A 84 2.24 8.61 20.11
N GLY A 85 2.23 8.03 21.32
CA GLY A 85 2.58 6.64 21.56
C GLY A 85 1.58 5.68 20.92
N ASP A 86 0.28 5.92 21.10
CA ASP A 86 -0.76 5.12 20.45
C ASP A 86 -0.66 5.16 18.91
N ALA A 87 -0.36 6.34 18.35
CA ALA A 87 -0.16 6.52 16.91
C ALA A 87 1.08 5.76 16.42
N ALA A 88 2.20 5.88 17.14
CA ALA A 88 3.43 5.16 16.84
C ALA A 88 3.24 3.64 16.89
N GLU A 89 2.56 3.12 17.93
CA GLU A 89 2.27 1.69 18.06
C GLU A 89 1.45 1.17 16.88
N LYS A 90 0.36 1.87 16.54
CA LYS A 90 -0.53 1.49 15.45
C LYS A 90 0.19 1.53 14.11
N ALA A 91 0.96 2.59 13.85
CA ALA A 91 1.70 2.73 12.60
C ALA A 91 2.79 1.66 12.46
N CYS A 92 3.57 1.39 13.52
CA CYS A 92 4.58 0.33 13.51
C CYS A 92 3.95 -1.05 13.22
N ARG A 93 2.83 -1.36 13.90
CA ARG A 93 2.10 -2.62 13.69
C ARG A 93 1.54 -2.74 12.28
N GLU A 94 0.95 -1.66 11.76
CA GLU A 94 0.39 -1.62 10.42
C GLU A 94 1.48 -1.84 9.37
N VAL A 95 2.63 -1.15 9.48
CA VAL A 95 3.76 -1.39 8.59
C VAL A 95 4.21 -2.83 8.67
N GLU A 96 4.45 -3.37 9.87
CA GLU A 96 4.95 -4.73 10.07
C GLU A 96 4.00 -5.80 9.51
N LYS A 97 2.67 -5.62 9.60
CA LYS A 97 1.70 -6.69 9.34
C LYS A 97 0.82 -6.49 8.12
N ASP A 98 0.41 -5.25 7.87
CA ASP A 98 -0.66 -4.93 6.94
C ASP A 98 -0.16 -4.26 5.67
N THR A 99 1.06 -3.71 5.68
CA THR A 99 1.68 -3.17 4.45
C THR A 99 2.43 -4.26 3.68
N PRO A 100 2.39 -4.26 2.33
CA PRO A 100 3.14 -5.22 1.52
C PRO A 100 4.65 -5.17 1.77
N MET A 101 5.23 -3.97 1.86
CA MET A 101 6.68 -3.82 2.06
C MET A 101 7.14 -4.19 3.47
N GLY A 102 6.46 -3.70 4.51
CA GLY A 102 6.88 -4.03 5.87
C GLY A 102 6.70 -5.52 6.16
N SER A 103 5.57 -6.13 5.79
CA SER A 103 5.35 -7.57 6.01
C SER A 103 6.31 -8.47 5.23
N TYR A 104 6.82 -8.03 4.08
CA TYR A 104 7.87 -8.74 3.31
C TYR A 104 9.25 -8.57 3.95
N ALA A 105 9.67 -7.34 4.22
CA ALA A 105 11.06 -7.00 4.54
C ALA A 105 11.39 -7.03 6.03
N VAL A 106 10.42 -6.69 6.89
CA VAL A 106 10.66 -6.36 8.30
C VAL A 106 10.37 -7.55 9.20
N SER A 107 11.24 -7.75 10.18
CA SER A 107 11.06 -8.71 11.29
C SER A 107 10.38 -8.07 12.49
N TYR A 108 10.75 -6.85 12.84
CA TYR A 108 10.13 -6.07 13.92
C TYR A 108 10.38 -4.58 13.72
N ILE A 109 9.48 -3.75 14.27
CA ILE A 109 9.69 -2.31 14.43
C ILE A 109 9.50 -1.96 15.91
N GLN A 110 10.51 -1.34 16.50
CA GLN A 110 10.44 -0.75 17.82
C GLN A 110 10.36 0.77 17.70
N TYR A 111 9.78 1.43 18.71
CA TYR A 111 9.69 2.87 18.72
C TYR A 111 9.89 3.43 20.13
N THR A 112 10.37 4.68 20.18
CA THR A 112 10.35 5.52 21.37
C THR A 112 9.71 6.86 21.04
N VAL A 113 9.03 7.46 22.02
CA VAL A 113 8.40 8.78 21.87
C VAL A 113 8.99 9.77 22.87
N ASP A 114 9.46 10.91 22.38
CA ASP A 114 9.79 12.09 23.18
C ASP A 114 8.80 13.21 22.89
N ASP A 115 7.96 13.52 23.88
CA ASP A 115 6.93 14.57 23.82
C ASP A 115 7.33 15.83 24.59
N SER A 116 8.63 16.06 24.79
CA SER A 116 9.13 17.26 25.48
C SER A 116 9.03 18.53 24.64
N ALA A 117 8.97 18.40 23.32
CA ALA A 117 8.78 19.52 22.41
C ALA A 117 7.33 20.04 22.46
N ARG A 118 7.16 21.36 22.34
CA ARG A 118 5.84 21.99 22.51
C ARG A 118 4.89 21.80 21.33
N ASN A 119 5.42 21.49 20.15
CA ASN A 119 4.70 21.56 18.88
C ASN A 119 4.74 20.27 18.07
N TYR A 120 5.48 19.25 18.51
CA TYR A 120 5.55 17.93 17.91
C TYR A 120 5.99 16.91 18.95
N SER A 121 5.71 15.64 18.70
CA SER A 121 6.33 14.52 19.41
C SER A 121 7.39 13.89 18.50
N GLU A 122 8.57 13.61 19.01
CA GLU A 122 9.64 12.94 18.28
C GLU A 122 9.49 11.42 18.43
N ILE A 123 9.30 10.73 17.32
CA ILE A 123 9.23 9.28 17.25
C ILE A 123 10.53 8.79 16.64
N THR A 124 11.32 8.03 17.39
CA THR A 124 12.46 7.29 16.83
C THR A 124 12.04 5.85 16.63
N VAL A 125 12.24 5.32 15.42
CA VAL A 125 11.96 3.93 15.07
C VAL A 125 13.26 3.16 14.87
N THR A 126 13.29 1.93 15.36
CA THR A 126 14.38 0.97 15.12
C THR A 126 13.81 -0.24 14.38
N ILE A 127 14.41 -0.59 13.26
CA ILE A 127 13.87 -1.59 12.33
C ILE A 127 14.81 -2.79 12.26
N GLY A 128 14.30 -3.96 12.63
CA GLY A 128 14.98 -5.23 12.40
C GLY A 128 14.49 -5.86 11.10
N TYR A 129 15.39 -6.15 10.16
CA TYR A 129 15.03 -6.75 8.87
C TYR A 129 15.20 -8.27 8.84
N LYS A 130 14.32 -8.95 8.11
CA LYS A 130 14.46 -10.38 7.73
C LYS A 130 14.88 -10.57 6.27
N LYS A 131 14.92 -9.48 5.50
CA LYS A 131 15.39 -9.42 4.12
C LYS A 131 16.61 -8.49 4.03
N THR A 132 17.52 -8.82 3.12
CA THR A 132 18.70 -7.98 2.88
C THR A 132 18.32 -6.76 2.04
N GLU A 133 19.13 -5.70 2.11
CA GLU A 133 18.98 -4.52 1.24
C GLU A 133 18.96 -4.93 -0.25
N GLN A 134 19.85 -5.84 -0.65
CA GLN A 134 19.88 -6.33 -2.04
C GLN A 134 18.56 -7.01 -2.45
N GLN A 135 17.92 -7.77 -1.56
CA GLN A 135 16.62 -8.38 -1.84
C GLN A 135 15.49 -7.34 -1.99
N LEU A 136 15.64 -6.14 -1.44
CA LEU A 136 14.71 -5.03 -1.67
C LEU A 136 15.00 -4.33 -3.00
N ILE A 137 16.28 -4.10 -3.31
CA ILE A 137 16.71 -3.52 -4.60
C ILE A 137 16.31 -4.40 -5.78
N ASP A 138 16.35 -5.71 -5.61
CA ASP A 138 16.04 -6.69 -6.66
C ASP A 138 14.53 -6.88 -6.90
N ILE A 139 13.65 -6.19 -6.14
CA ILE A 139 12.20 -6.26 -6.33
C ILE A 139 11.85 -5.70 -7.71
N VAL A 140 11.19 -6.52 -8.52
CA VAL A 140 10.74 -6.12 -9.86
C VAL A 140 9.31 -5.62 -9.81
N HIS A 141 9.00 -4.58 -10.56
CA HIS A 141 7.63 -4.08 -10.67
C HIS A 141 6.91 -4.75 -11.83
N ALA A 142 5.70 -5.26 -11.58
CA ALA A 142 4.82 -5.80 -12.61
C ALA A 142 3.46 -5.09 -12.59
N THR A 143 3.03 -4.67 -13.77
CA THR A 143 1.75 -3.94 -13.94
C THR A 143 0.53 -4.86 -13.89
N ASN A 144 0.72 -6.16 -14.15
CA ASN A 144 -0.33 -7.18 -14.16
C ASN A 144 0.26 -8.60 -14.09
N VAL A 145 -0.61 -9.61 -13.98
CA VAL A 145 -0.22 -11.04 -13.93
C VAL A 145 0.42 -11.55 -15.22
N SER A 146 0.09 -10.97 -16.39
CA SER A 146 0.76 -11.36 -17.64
C SER A 146 2.24 -10.96 -17.63
N ALA A 147 2.57 -9.76 -17.14
CA ALA A 147 3.96 -9.34 -16.94
C ALA A 147 4.70 -10.25 -15.95
N LEU A 148 4.00 -10.78 -14.94
CA LEU A 148 4.59 -11.76 -14.02
C LEU A 148 5.06 -13.03 -14.73
N HIS A 149 4.29 -13.54 -15.71
CA HIS A 149 4.67 -14.74 -16.45
C HIS A 149 6.04 -14.58 -17.13
N ASP A 150 6.23 -13.45 -17.82
CA ASP A 150 7.45 -13.19 -18.58
C ASP A 150 8.65 -13.00 -17.64
N LEU A 151 8.48 -12.22 -16.57
CA LEU A 151 9.50 -12.02 -15.53
C LEU A 151 9.91 -13.34 -14.86
N LEU A 152 8.94 -14.19 -14.55
CA LEU A 152 9.20 -15.49 -13.92
C LEU A 152 9.90 -16.45 -14.87
N THR A 153 9.52 -16.44 -16.15
CA THR A 153 10.18 -17.24 -17.18
C THR A 153 11.64 -16.82 -17.35
N GLU A 154 11.91 -15.52 -17.43
CA GLU A 154 13.26 -14.97 -17.53
C GLU A 154 14.10 -15.32 -16.29
N ALA A 155 13.54 -15.13 -15.08
CA ALA A 155 14.22 -15.45 -13.84
C ALA A 155 14.59 -16.94 -13.75
N ALA A 156 13.68 -17.83 -14.14
CA ALA A 156 13.92 -19.27 -14.15
C ALA A 156 14.96 -19.68 -15.18
N GLN A 157 14.95 -19.09 -16.39
CA GLN A 157 15.96 -19.34 -17.42
C GLN A 157 17.34 -18.85 -17.01
N ALA A 158 17.40 -17.74 -16.27
CA ALA A 158 18.62 -17.22 -15.67
C ALA A 158 19.12 -18.06 -14.48
N GLY A 159 18.39 -19.09 -14.06
CA GLY A 159 18.75 -19.94 -12.92
C GLY A 159 18.64 -19.22 -11.57
N LYS A 160 17.81 -18.18 -11.46
CA LYS A 160 17.55 -17.51 -10.19
C LYS A 160 16.80 -18.46 -9.25
N THR A 161 17.11 -18.35 -7.96
CA THR A 161 16.43 -19.14 -6.93
C THR A 161 15.23 -18.42 -6.29
N GLU A 162 15.09 -17.12 -6.57
CA GLU A 162 14.06 -16.26 -6.02
C GLU A 162 13.69 -15.18 -7.04
N LEU A 163 12.40 -14.86 -7.10
CA LEU A 163 11.87 -13.69 -7.79
C LEU A 163 10.86 -13.02 -6.86
N VAL A 164 11.07 -11.74 -6.58
CA VAL A 164 10.14 -10.92 -5.80
C VAL A 164 9.55 -9.85 -6.70
N VAL A 165 8.23 -9.76 -6.71
CA VAL A 165 7.48 -8.87 -7.61
C VAL A 165 6.52 -8.00 -6.82
N GLN A 166 6.57 -6.69 -7.06
CA GLN A 166 5.58 -5.74 -6.60
C GLN A 166 4.51 -5.55 -7.69
N LEU A 167 3.25 -5.82 -7.35
CA LEU A 167 2.12 -5.77 -8.28
C LEU A 167 1.36 -4.45 -8.12
N SER A 168 1.18 -3.72 -9.22
CA SER A 168 0.53 -2.41 -9.22
C SER A 168 -1.00 -2.48 -9.02
N ALA A 169 -1.61 -3.59 -9.46
CA ALA A 169 -3.04 -3.82 -9.39
C ALA A 169 -3.32 -5.27 -9.01
N PHE A 170 -3.41 -5.53 -7.72
CA PHE A 170 -3.74 -6.85 -7.19
C PHE A 170 -5.12 -6.80 -6.52
N GLU A 171 -6.14 -7.31 -7.23
CA GLU A 171 -7.48 -7.46 -6.66
C GLU A 171 -7.88 -8.94 -6.68
N GLY A 172 -7.60 -9.66 -5.59
CA GLY A 172 -7.98 -11.07 -5.44
C GLY A 172 -7.34 -12.02 -6.45
N GLN A 173 -6.17 -11.67 -7.00
CA GLN A 173 -5.52 -12.40 -8.10
C GLN A 173 -4.57 -13.51 -7.62
N SER A 174 -4.56 -13.88 -6.33
CA SER A 174 -3.64 -14.90 -5.80
C SER A 174 -3.75 -16.24 -6.53
N TYR A 175 -4.97 -16.65 -6.89
CA TYR A 175 -5.17 -17.85 -7.69
C TYR A 175 -4.53 -17.74 -9.08
N GLN A 176 -4.69 -16.60 -9.76
CA GLN A 176 -4.09 -16.39 -11.09
C GLN A 176 -2.57 -16.39 -11.02
N VAL A 177 -2.00 -15.72 -10.01
CA VAL A 177 -0.56 -15.74 -9.73
C VAL A 177 -0.06 -17.18 -9.52
N GLN A 178 -0.74 -17.97 -8.68
CA GLN A 178 -0.36 -19.37 -8.45
C GLN A 178 -0.45 -20.22 -9.71
N GLN A 179 -1.46 -20.01 -10.56
CA GLN A 179 -1.58 -20.69 -11.85
C GLN A 179 -0.41 -20.32 -12.78
N THR A 180 -0.06 -19.05 -12.87
CA THR A 180 1.11 -18.59 -13.65
C THR A 180 2.40 -19.23 -13.16
N VAL A 181 2.62 -19.26 -11.84
CA VAL A 181 3.80 -19.90 -11.25
C VAL A 181 3.86 -21.39 -11.60
N TYR A 182 2.74 -22.10 -11.46
CA TYR A 182 2.66 -23.52 -11.79
C TYR A 182 2.92 -23.81 -13.28
N GLN A 183 2.40 -22.96 -14.18
CA GLN A 183 2.59 -23.09 -15.62
C GLN A 183 4.07 -22.93 -16.00
N VAL A 184 4.72 -21.86 -15.51
CA VAL A 184 6.15 -21.62 -15.78
C VAL A 184 7.01 -22.73 -15.18
N GLN A 185 6.74 -23.13 -13.93
CA GLN A 185 7.45 -24.24 -13.28
C GLN A 185 7.38 -25.52 -14.11
N SER A 186 6.18 -25.88 -14.58
CA SER A 186 5.95 -27.08 -15.39
C SER A 186 6.68 -27.01 -16.73
N ALA A 187 6.67 -25.85 -17.38
CA ALA A 187 7.36 -25.62 -18.64
C ALA A 187 8.90 -25.72 -18.49
N MET A 188 9.43 -25.31 -17.34
CA MET A 188 10.85 -25.40 -17.01
C MET A 188 11.28 -26.79 -16.50
N GLY A 189 10.35 -27.74 -16.34
CA GLY A 189 10.62 -29.05 -15.75
C GLY A 189 11.00 -28.99 -14.26
N GLY A 190 10.70 -27.88 -13.59
CA GLY A 190 10.99 -27.65 -12.18
C GLY A 190 9.95 -28.30 -11.25
N SER A 191 10.26 -28.36 -9.95
CA SER A 191 9.31 -28.81 -8.93
C SER A 191 9.57 -28.13 -7.58
N GLY A 192 8.56 -28.10 -6.69
CA GLY A 192 8.71 -27.58 -5.33
C GLY A 192 8.87 -26.06 -5.16
N TRP A 193 8.50 -25.27 -6.17
CA TRP A 193 8.42 -23.81 -6.06
C TRP A 193 7.36 -23.39 -5.03
N VAL A 194 7.62 -22.29 -4.32
CA VAL A 194 6.73 -21.76 -3.27
C VAL A 194 6.38 -20.31 -3.58
N THR A 195 5.11 -19.94 -3.38
CA THR A 195 4.63 -18.57 -3.58
C THR A 195 4.12 -18.00 -2.25
N ASN A 196 4.74 -16.91 -1.81
CA ASN A 196 4.36 -16.17 -0.62
C ASN A 196 3.75 -14.83 -1.01
N PHE A 197 2.69 -14.43 -0.31
CA PHE A 197 1.94 -13.20 -0.58
C PHE A 197 2.02 -12.27 0.63
N TYR A 198 2.33 -11.01 0.38
CA TYR A 198 2.54 -9.99 1.41
C TYR A 198 1.62 -8.79 1.19
N PRO A 199 0.83 -8.39 2.21
CA PRO A 199 0.74 -8.96 3.55
C PRO A 199 0.05 -10.34 3.62
N ASN A 200 -0.85 -10.63 2.67
CA ASN A 200 -1.56 -11.90 2.61
C ASN A 200 -2.13 -12.13 1.19
N ALA A 201 -2.62 -13.34 0.93
CA ALA A 201 -3.12 -13.73 -0.39
C ALA A 201 -4.40 -13.01 -0.86
N ALA A 202 -5.13 -12.33 0.03
CA ALA A 202 -6.33 -11.57 -0.35
C ALA A 202 -5.98 -10.19 -0.91
N ASN A 203 -4.99 -9.51 -0.31
CA ASN A 203 -4.63 -8.12 -0.58
C ASN A 203 -3.12 -7.94 -0.80
N ALA A 204 -2.48 -8.84 -1.54
CA ALA A 204 -1.03 -8.81 -1.74
C ALA A 204 -0.60 -7.60 -2.57
N GLY A 205 0.36 -6.81 -2.10
CA GLY A 205 1.08 -5.86 -2.95
C GLY A 205 2.40 -6.44 -3.46
N VAL A 206 2.93 -7.46 -2.78
CA VAL A 206 4.21 -8.09 -3.06
C VAL A 206 4.06 -9.60 -3.05
N VAL A 207 4.70 -10.25 -4.03
CA VAL A 207 4.70 -11.70 -4.20
C VAL A 207 6.15 -12.16 -4.28
N GLU A 208 6.52 -13.09 -3.41
CA GLU A 208 7.81 -13.76 -3.44
C GLU A 208 7.62 -15.18 -3.99
N ILE A 209 8.44 -15.55 -4.98
CA ILE A 209 8.42 -16.85 -5.62
C ILE A 209 9.80 -17.48 -5.44
N LEU A 210 9.84 -18.55 -4.65
CA LEU A 210 11.04 -19.33 -4.40
C LEU A 210 11.13 -20.45 -5.45
N MET A 211 12.12 -20.37 -6.32
CA MET A 211 12.40 -21.31 -7.40
C MET A 211 13.57 -22.19 -6.94
N ARG A 212 13.31 -23.41 -6.49
CA ARG A 212 14.40 -24.30 -6.00
C ARG A 212 15.36 -24.71 -7.09
#